data_AF-A0A8T4H856-F1
#
_entry.id   AF-A0A8T4H856-F1
#
_cell.length_a   1.000
_cell.length_b   1.000
_cell.length_c   1.000
_cell.angle_alpha   90.00
_cell.angle_beta   90.00
_cell.angle_gamma   90.00
#
_symmetry.space_group_name_H-M   'P 1'
#
loop_
_entity.id
_entity.type
_entity.pdbx_description
1 polymer ?
#
loop_
_entity_poly.entity_id
_entity_poly.type
_entity_poly.pdbx_seq_one_letter_code
_entity_poly.pdbx_strand_id
1 'polypeptide(L)' 'MSRKGNCWDNAVEESFFKTLKSEQIYGNKLVSKDQMRAELFEYIEIWYNRERRHSTLGNLTIEQFN' A
#
# COMPACT_ATOMS: atom_id res chain seq x y z
N MET A 1 6.10 -4.49 11.23
CA MET A 1 7.52 -4.77 11.58
C MET A 1 7.66 -6.01 12.45
N SER A 2 7.99 -7.13 11.80
CA SER A 2 8.31 -8.42 12.44
C SER A 2 9.66 -8.38 13.18
N ARG A 3 9.98 -9.42 13.96
CA ARG A 3 11.25 -9.52 14.72
C ARG A 3 12.46 -9.34 13.78
N LYS A 4 13.49 -8.64 14.26
CA LYS A 4 14.75 -8.43 13.55
C LYS A 4 15.31 -9.78 13.07
N GLY A 5 15.37 -9.99 11.76
CA GLY A 5 15.87 -11.23 11.14
C GLY A 5 14.87 -12.01 10.28
N ASN A 6 13.57 -11.65 10.25
CA ASN A 6 12.62 -12.27 9.31
C ASN A 6 12.53 -11.45 8.00
N CYS A 7 13.29 -11.86 6.98
CA CYS A 7 13.32 -11.17 5.67
C CYS A 7 12.01 -11.31 4.89
N TRP A 8 11.22 -12.36 5.13
CA TRP A 8 9.98 -12.61 4.40
C TRP A 8 8.87 -11.64 4.79
N ASP A 9 8.70 -11.36 6.09
CA ASP A 9 7.81 -10.32 6.60
C ASP A 9 8.25 -8.93 6.11
N ASN A 10 9.56 -8.66 6.16
CA ASN A 10 10.08 -7.34 5.80
C ASN A 10 9.92 -7.06 4.30
N ALA A 11 10.14 -8.05 3.44
CA ALA A 11 10.03 -7.89 1.99
C ALA A 11 8.62 -7.49 1.53
N VAL A 12 7.57 -8.05 2.16
CA VAL A 12 6.18 -7.70 1.88
C VAL A 12 5.89 -6.26 2.32
N GLU A 13 6.30 -5.91 3.54
CA GLU A 13 6.16 -4.56 4.10
C GLU A 13 6.90 -3.51 3.25
N GLU A 14 8.14 -3.80 2.84
CA GLU A 14 8.96 -2.92 2.01
C GLU A 14 8.36 -2.70 0.61
N SER A 15 7.82 -3.75 -0.01
CA SER A 15 7.15 -3.66 -1.31
C SER A 15 5.91 -2.76 -1.26
N PHE A 16 5.10 -2.91 -0.19
CA PHE A 16 3.94 -2.05 0.05
C PHE A 16 4.37 -0.59 0.21
N PHE A 17 5.30 -0.29 1.12
CA PHE A 17 5.69 1.10 1.40
C PHE A 17 6.38 1.77 0.22
N LYS A 18 7.13 1.02 -0.59
CA LYS A 18 7.72 1.54 -1.83
C LYS A 18 6.63 2.02 -2.78
N THR A 19 5.62 1.18 -2.99
CA THR A 19 4.49 1.45 -3.87
C THR A 19 3.66 2.64 -3.39
N LEU A 20 3.29 2.63 -2.11
CA LEU A 20 2.54 3.71 -1.46
C LEU A 20 3.24 5.06 -1.61
N LYS A 21 4.55 5.11 -1.35
CA LYS A 21 5.33 6.34 -1.50
C LYS A 21 5.38 6.78 -2.95
N SER A 22 5.56 5.85 -3.89
CA SER A 22 5.63 6.16 -5.32
C SER A 22 4.34 6.71 -5.90
N GLU A 23 3.20 6.21 -5.47
CA GLU A 23 1.90 6.57 -6.06
C GLU A 23 1.22 7.72 -5.31
N GLN A 24 1.34 7.76 -3.98
CA GLN A 24 0.59 8.71 -3.15
C GLN A 24 1.43 9.85 -2.58
N ILE A 25 2.76 9.68 -2.45
CA ILE A 25 3.63 10.69 -1.82
C ILE A 25 4.52 11.40 -2.84
N TYR A 26 5.12 10.67 -3.78
CA TYR A 26 5.98 11.23 -4.80
C TYR A 26 5.13 11.84 -5.93
N GLY A 27 4.90 13.15 -5.85
CA GLY A 27 4.16 13.91 -6.87
C GLY A 27 3.01 14.74 -6.31
N ASN A 28 2.52 14.41 -5.11
CA ASN A 28 1.47 15.16 -4.43
C ASN A 28 2.04 16.33 -3.62
N LYS A 29 1.28 17.43 -3.55
CA LYS A 29 1.65 18.61 -2.74
C LYS A 29 1.57 18.27 -1.25
N LEU A 30 2.41 18.89 -0.45
CA LEU A 30 2.38 18.75 1.01
C LEU A 30 1.04 19.26 1.54
N VAL A 31 0.19 18.32 1.97
CA VAL A 31 -1.09 18.59 2.63
C VAL A 31 -0.93 18.57 4.16
N SER A 32 -1.96 19.00 4.88
CA SER A 32 -1.98 18.88 6.34
C SER A 32 -1.92 17.41 6.76
N LYS A 33 -1.42 17.15 7.98
CA LYS A 33 -1.32 15.79 8.52
C LYS A 33 -2.66 15.06 8.57
N ASP A 34 -3.74 15.80 8.81
CA ASP A 34 -5.09 15.23 8.87
C ASP A 34 -5.62 14.87 7.50
N GLN A 35 -5.38 15.73 6.50
CA GLN A 35 -5.73 15.43 5.11
C GLN A 35 -4.95 14.22 4.59
N MET A 36 -3.64 14.15 4.86
CA MET A 36 -2.81 13.02 4.45
C MET A 36 -3.29 11.70 5.06
N ARG A 37 -3.83 11.71 6.28
CA ARG A 37 -4.41 10.51 6.90
C ARG A 37 -5.67 10.04 6.18
N ALA A 38 -6.57 10.96 5.82
CA ALA A 38 -7.78 10.63 5.08
C ALA A 38 -7.44 10.06 3.70
N GLU A 39 -6.50 10.69 2.99
CA GLU A 39 -6.02 10.21 1.69
C GLU A 39 -5.32 8.85 1.77
N LEU A 40 -4.51 8.62 2.82
CA LEU A 40 -3.91 7.31 3.07
C LEU A 40 -4.96 6.22 3.32
N PHE A 41 -5.98 6.53 4.11
CA PHE A 41 -7.06 5.61 4.40
C PHE A 41 -7.82 5.23 3.12
N GLU A 42 -8.19 6.24 2.32
CA GLU A 42 -8.85 6.02 1.03
C GLU A 42 -7.98 5.20 0.07
N TYR A 43 -6.68 5.52 -0.02
CA TYR A 43 -5.74 4.79 -0.84
C TYR A 43 -5.66 3.31 -0.44
N ILE A 44 -5.62 3.00 0.85
CA ILE A 44 -5.51 1.61 1.32
C ILE A 44 -6.83 0.87 1.11
N GLU A 45 -7.93 1.43 1.62
CA GLU A 45 -9.21 0.74 1.70
C GLU A 45 -9.96 0.66 0.38
N ILE A 46 -9.82 1.65 -0.49
CA ILE A 46 -10.53 1.71 -1.76
C ILE A 46 -9.59 1.28 -2.88
N TRP A 47 -8.50 2.02 -3.09
CA TRP A 47 -7.64 1.78 -4.25
C TRP A 47 -6.83 0.47 -4.12
N TYR A 48 -6.05 0.31 -3.04
CA TYR A 48 -5.11 -0.79 -2.90
C TYR A 48 -5.82 -2.13 -2.69
N ASN A 49 -6.82 -2.20 -1.82
CA ASN A 49 -7.50 -3.47 -1.54
C ASN A 49 -8.52 -3.87 -2.62
N ARG A 50 -9.28 -2.90 -3.17
CA ARG A 50 -10.43 -3.21 -4.04
C ARG A 50 -10.14 -3.11 -5.52
N GLU A 51 -9.30 -2.16 -5.93
CA GLU A 51 -9.12 -1.82 -7.35
C GLU A 51 -7.77 -2.27 -7.90
N ARG A 52 -6.71 -2.21 -7.09
CA ARG A 52 -5.36 -2.58 -7.51
C ARG A 52 -5.27 -4.08 -7.77
N ARG A 53 -4.86 -4.42 -8.98
CA ARG A 53 -4.57 -5.81 -9.37
C ARG A 53 -3.12 -6.17 -9.08
N HIS A 54 -2.92 -7.35 -8.50
CA HIS A 54 -1.61 -7.85 -8.15
C HIS A 54 -1.24 -9.04 -9.04
N SER A 55 -0.14 -8.92 -9.79
CA SER A 55 0.35 -10.02 -10.64
C SER A 55 0.67 -11.28 -9.84
N THR A 56 1.13 -11.11 -8.59
CA THR A 56 1.38 -12.20 -7.63
C THR A 56 0.11 -12.93 -7.19
N LEU A 57 -1.06 -12.31 -7.34
CA LEU A 57 -2.38 -12.89 -7.03
C LEU A 57 -3.11 -13.37 -8.29
N GLY A 58 -2.40 -13.55 -9.42
CA GLY A 58 -3.04 -13.93 -10.69
C GLY A 58 -3.82 -12.79 -11.35
N ASN A 59 -3.39 -11.54 -11.14
CA ASN A 59 -4.08 -10.31 -11.60
C ASN A 59 -5.46 -10.09 -10.96
N LEU A 60 -5.68 -10.63 -9.78
CA LEU A 60 -6.82 -10.34 -8.92
C LEU A 60 -6.51 -9.18 -7.97
N THR A 61 -7.56 -8.58 -7.43
CA THR A 61 -7.46 -7.61 -6.33
C THR A 61 -7.39 -8.36 -5.00
N ILE A 62 -6.99 -7.68 -3.93
CA ILE A 62 -6.90 -8.31 -2.59
C ILE A 62 -8.27 -8.79 -2.13
N GLU A 63 -9.32 -7.99 -2.34
CA GLU A 63 -10.70 -8.38 -2.02
C GLU A 63 -11.19 -9.58 -2.84
N GLN A 64 -10.70 -9.78 -4.06
CA GLN A 64 -11.09 -10.93 -4.89
C GLN A 64 -10.33 -12.21 -4.55
N PHE A 65 -9.15 -12.08 -3.95
CA PHE A 65 -8.30 -13.20 -3.57
C PHE A 65 -8.66 -13.77 -2.18
N ASN A 66 -9.17 -12.92 -1.29
CA ASN A 66 -9.66 -13.29 0.05
C ASN A 66 -11.04 -13.97 0.00
#